data_AF-A0A5E7YP22-F1
#
_entry.id   AF-A0A5E7YP22-F1
#
_cell.length_a   1.000
_cell.length_b   1.000
_cell.length_c   1.000
_cell.angle_alpha   90.00
_cell.angle_beta   90.00
_cell.angle_gamma   90.00
#
_symmetry.space_group_name_H-M   'P 1'
#
loop_
_entity.id
_entity.type
_entity.pdbx_description
1 polymer ?
#
loop_
_entity_poly.entity_id
_entity_poly.type
_entity_poly.pdbx_seq_one_letter_code
_entity_poly.pdbx_strand_id
1 'polypeptide(L)' 'MGEIVNLRIARKRKARAEAAVQADANRAKHGRTRAQRDADAREATRRDAVLDGARREPK' A
#
# COMPACT_ATOMS: atom_id res chain seq x y z
N MET A 1 -23.76 -24.18 -30.42
CA MET A 1 -23.77 -24.31 -28.94
C MET A 1 -23.08 -23.08 -28.40
N GLY A 2 -23.82 -22.14 -27.81
CA GLY A 2 -23.28 -20.85 -27.39
C GLY A 2 -22.73 -20.91 -25.97
N GLU A 3 -21.57 -20.30 -25.75
CA GLU A 3 -20.96 -20.21 -24.42
C GLU A 3 -21.76 -19.24 -23.55
N ILE A 4 -22.33 -19.73 -22.44
CA ILE A 4 -23.13 -18.92 -21.52
C ILE A 4 -22.17 -18.14 -20.61
N VAL A 5 -21.94 -16.87 -20.93
CA VAL A 5 -21.05 -16.01 -20.13
C VAL A 5 -21.85 -15.27 -19.07
N ASN A 6 -21.43 -15.42 -17.81
CA ASN A 6 -22.00 -14.65 -16.71
C ASN A 6 -21.50 -13.19 -16.73
N LEU A 7 -22.32 -12.30 -17.28
CA LEU A 7 -22.00 -10.88 -17.42
C LEU A 7 -21.70 -10.18 -16.08
N ARG A 8 -22.30 -10.63 -14.97
CA ARG A 8 -22.02 -10.07 -13.63
C ARG A 8 -20.56 -10.34 -13.22
N ILE A 9 -20.08 -11.56 -13.45
CA ILE A 9 -18.68 -11.91 -13.15
C ILE A 9 -17.73 -11.16 -14.09
N ALA A 10 -18.06 -11.07 -15.38
CA ALA A 10 -17.26 -10.33 -16.35
C ALA A 10 -17.12 -8.84 -15.95
N ARG A 11 -18.22 -8.18 -15.59
CA ARG A 11 -18.20 -6.79 -15.10
C ARG A 11 -17.37 -6.64 -13.82
N LYS A 12 -17.52 -7.56 -12.87
CA LYS A 12 -16.74 -7.53 -11.62
C LYS A 12 -15.23 -7.68 -11.88
N ARG A 13 -14.84 -8.54 -12.82
CA ARG A 13 -13.43 -8.69 -13.23
C ARG A 13 -12.91 -7.42 -13.87
N LYS A 14 -13.68 -6.80 -14.78
CA LYS A 14 -13.32 -5.52 -15.40
C LYS A 14 -13.12 -4.41 -14.36
N ALA A 15 -14.06 -4.23 -13.44
CA ALA A 15 -13.96 -3.24 -12.38
C ALA A 15 -12.72 -3.45 -11.47
N ARG A 16 -12.37 -4.70 -11.16
CA ARG A 16 -11.15 -5.01 -10.41
C ARG A 16 -9.88 -4.68 -11.19
N ALA A 17 -9.86 -4.95 -12.49
CA ALA A 17 -8.72 -4.61 -13.34
C ALA A 17 -8.52 -3.09 -13.45
N GLU A 18 -9.61 -2.33 -13.63
CA GLU A 18 -9.57 -0.87 -13.65
C GLU A 18 -9.06 -0.28 -12.33
N ALA A 19 -9.54 -0.82 -11.20
CA ALA A 19 -9.07 -0.40 -9.88
C ALA A 19 -7.57 -0.67 -9.68
N ALA A 20 -7.05 -1.79 -10.19
CA ALA A 20 -5.62 -2.10 -10.14
C ALA A 20 -4.78 -1.10 -10.94
N VAL A 21 -5.21 -0.76 -12.16
CA VAL A 21 -4.53 0.24 -13.00
C VAL A 21 -4.51 1.62 -12.33
N GLN A 22 -5.62 2.04 -11.73
CA GLN A 22 -5.65 3.30 -10.98
C GLN A 22 -4.74 3.26 -9.75
N ALA A 23 -4.67 2.13 -9.04
CA ALA A 23 -3.74 1.95 -7.94
C ALA A 23 -2.28 2.07 -8.41
N ASP A 24 -1.91 1.48 -9.55
CA ASP A 24 -0.59 1.63 -10.15
C ASP A 24 -0.27 3.07 -10.55
N ALA A 25 -1.22 3.76 -11.20
CA ALA A 25 -1.06 5.16 -11.53
C ALA A 25 -0.85 6.03 -10.28
N ASN A 26 -1.60 5.76 -9.21
CA ASN A 26 -1.44 6.45 -7.93
C ASN A 26 -0.11 6.11 -7.24
N ARG A 27 0.37 4.87 -7.35
CA ARG A 27 1.72 4.47 -6.90
C ARG A 27 2.81 5.29 -7.59
N ALA A 28 2.73 5.41 -8.91
CA ALA A 28 3.68 6.17 -9.70
C ALA A 28 3.60 7.68 -9.40
N LYS A 29 2.40 8.24 -9.32
CA LYS A 29 2.17 9.68 -9.07
C LYS A 29 2.56 10.13 -7.67
N HIS A 30 2.26 9.31 -6.66
CA HIS A 30 2.45 9.70 -5.26
C HIS A 30 3.68 9.05 -4.62
N GLY A 31 4.43 8.22 -5.38
CA GLY A 31 5.73 7.66 -5.03
C GLY A 31 5.74 6.65 -3.88
N ARG A 32 4.76 6.68 -2.97
CA ARG A 32 4.64 5.79 -1.83
C ARG A 32 3.20 5.32 -1.63
N THR A 33 3.03 4.01 -1.52
CA THR A 33 1.77 3.38 -1.12
C THR A 33 1.47 3.66 0.37
N ARG A 34 0.20 3.51 0.77
CA ARG A 34 -0.18 3.55 2.19
C ARG A 34 0.62 2.54 3.02
N ALA A 35 0.75 1.30 2.53
CA ALA A 35 1.49 0.25 3.22
C ALA A 35 2.98 0.59 3.42
N GLN A 36 3.63 1.22 2.42
CA GLN A 36 5.01 1.69 2.56
C GLN A 36 5.12 2.81 3.59
N ARG A 37 4.21 3.80 3.57
CA ARG A 37 4.20 4.87 4.59
C ARG A 37 4.01 4.31 6.00
N ASP A 38 3.13 3.33 6.17
CA ASP A 38 2.88 2.70 7.46
C ASP A 38 4.10 1.88 7.94
N ALA A 39 4.82 1.23 7.01
CA ALA A 39 6.07 0.54 7.31
C ALA A 39 7.18 1.51 7.71
N ASP A 40 7.37 2.60 6.95
CA ASP A 40 8.35 3.64 7.25
C ASP A 40 8.08 4.28 8.62
N ALA A 41 6.81 4.56 8.93
CA ALA A 41 6.41 5.12 10.22
C ALA A 41 6.75 4.18 11.39
N ARG A 42 6.50 2.87 11.23
CA ARG A 42 6.87 1.86 12.24
C ARG A 42 8.37 1.71 12.39
N GLU A 43 9.12 1.88 11.31
CA GLU A 43 10.58 1.84 11.36
C GLU A 43 11.14 3.08 12.05
N ALA A 44 10.58 4.26 11.77
CA ALA A 44 10.92 5.50 12.45
C ALA A 44 10.67 5.40 13.96
N THR A 45 9.47 4.95 14.38
CA THR A 45 9.18 4.81 15.81
C THR A 45 10.10 3.81 16.52
N ARG A 46 10.48 2.72 15.83
CA ARG A 46 11.47 1.77 16.38
C ARG A 46 12.84 2.43 16.53
N ARG A 47 13.30 3.18 15.53
CA ARG A 47 14.59 3.89 15.58
C ARG A 47 14.59 4.91 16.72
N ASP A 48 13.52 5.68 16.86
CA ASP A 48 13.37 6.67 17.92
C ASP A 48 13.42 6.00 19.30
N ALA A 49 12.67 4.91 19.50
CA ALA A 49 12.68 4.15 20.75
C ALA A 49 14.07 3.58 21.10
N VAL A 50 14.84 3.14 20.09
CA VAL A 50 16.21 2.66 20.29
C VAL A 50 17.14 3.81 20.69
N LEU A 51 17.02 4.96 20.02
CA LEU A 51 17.82 6.15 20.34
C LEU A 51 17.50 6.69 21.73
N ASP A 52 16.22 6.71 22.11
CA ASP A 52 15.78 7.11 23.44
C ASP A 52 16.30 6.16 24.52
N GLY A 53 16.23 4.84 24.29
CA GLY A 53 16.81 3.85 25.21
C GLY A 53 18.33 3.91 25.31
N ALA A 54 19.01 4.34 24.24
CA ALA A 54 20.46 4.54 24.21
C ALA A 54 20.90 5.92 24.72
N ARG A 55 19.96 6.82 25.04
CA ARG A 55 20.24 8.19 25.44
C ARG A 55 20.96 8.19 26.79
N ARG A 56 22.16 8.77 26.81
CA ARG A 56 22.90 9.08 28.04
C ARG A 56 22.79 10.57 28.28
N GLU A 57 22.45 10.95 29.50
CA GLU A 57 22.39 12.36 29.88
C GLU A 57 23.78 13.01 29.70
N PRO A 58 23.87 14.15 29.01
CA PRO A 58 25.10 14.91 28.98
C PRO A 58 25.41 15.41 30.39
N LYS A 59 26.65 15.20 30.82
CA LYS A 59 27.17 15.61 32.13
C LYS A 59 27.49 17.10 32.14
#